data_AF-A0A959Y1H1-F1
#
_entry.id   AF-A0A959Y1H1-F1
#
_cell.length_a   1.000
_cell.length_b   1.000
_cell.length_c   1.000
_cell.angle_alpha   90.00
_cell.angle_beta   90.00
_cell.angle_gamma   90.00
#
_symmetry.space_group_name_H-M   'P 1'
#
loop_
_entity.id
_entity.type
_entity.pdbx_description
1 polymer ?
#
loop_
_entity_poly.entity_id
_entity_poly.type
_entity_poly.pdbx_seq_one_letter_code
_entity_poly.pdbx_strand_id
1 'polypeptide(L)'
;KVIEVINRHYALVELVLLPFIAFGTWLFFRRSGYNFVEHLVLNAFLGAQRVIVTLALLPAMFAMNGSPLLFGIATAGNVISMGLFVWALVQLFQERSAVSVLFRSLGAFALSYFLLGVAVVLGVVALIIAQNEFGLF
;
A
#
# COMPACT_ATOMS: atom_id res chain seq x y z
N LYS A 1 19.16 9.39 1.56
CA LYS A 1 19.57 8.01 1.93
C LYS A 1 18.36 7.08 2.08
N VAL A 2 17.43 7.29 3.01
CA VAL A 2 16.25 6.41 3.19
C VAL A 2 15.34 6.35 1.94
N ILE A 3 14.95 7.51 1.39
CA ILE A 3 14.11 7.58 0.18
C ILE A 3 14.77 6.86 -1.02
N GLU A 4 16.09 6.95 -1.14
CA GLU A 4 16.82 6.28 -2.22
C GLU A 4 16.77 4.75 -2.07
N VAL A 5 16.92 4.23 -0.84
CA VAL A 5 16.81 2.80 -0.56
C VAL A 5 15.40 2.30 -0.88
N ILE A 6 14.36 3.05 -0.50
CA ILE A 6 12.96 2.74 -0.82
C ILE A 6 12.75 2.69 -2.33
N ASN A 7 13.26 3.67 -3.07
CA ASN A 7 13.10 3.72 -4.52
C ASN A 7 13.86 2.59 -5.23
N ARG A 8 15.07 2.24 -4.77
CA ARG A 8 15.86 1.12 -5.33
C ARG A 8 15.21 -0.24 -5.07
N HIS A 9 14.50 -0.39 -3.95
CA HIS A 9 13.91 -1.66 -3.52
C HIS A 9 12.38 -1.58 -3.45
N TYR A 10 11.76 -0.81 -4.34
CA TYR A 10 10.32 -0.54 -4.31
C TYR A 10 9.47 -1.81 -4.24
N ALA A 11 9.83 -2.84 -5.01
CA ALA A 11 9.12 -4.12 -5.01
C ALA A 11 9.19 -4.83 -3.64
N LEU A 12 10.33 -4.78 -2.95
CA LEU A 12 10.47 -5.38 -1.62
C LEU A 12 9.66 -4.61 -0.58
N VAL A 13 9.65 -3.28 -0.67
CA VAL A 13 8.84 -2.43 0.22
C VAL A 13 7.35 -2.73 0.03
N GLU A 14 6.88 -2.87 -1.20
CA GLU A 14 5.52 -3.30 -1.53
C GLU A 14 5.18 -4.66 -0.92
N LEU A 15 6.06 -5.65 -1.09
CA LEU A 15 5.86 -6.99 -0.55
C LEU A 15 5.79 -7.00 0.98
N VAL A 16 6.61 -6.20 1.67
CA VAL A 16 6.57 -6.08 3.13
C VAL A 16 5.29 -5.38 3.59
N LEU A 17 4.81 -4.39 2.85
CA LEU A 17 3.58 -3.65 3.18
C LEU A 17 2.31 -4.50 3.00
N LEU A 18 2.34 -5.43 2.04
CA LEU A 18 1.21 -6.27 1.65
C LEU A 18 0.51 -7.02 2.81
N PRO A 19 1.19 -7.74 3.72
CA PRO A 19 0.54 -8.39 4.86
C PRO A 19 -0.13 -7.40 5.83
N PHE A 20 0.40 -6.20 5.99
CA PHE A 20 -0.21 -5.17 6.83
C PHE A 20 -1.50 -4.64 6.21
N ILE A 21 -1.48 -4.35 4.90
CA ILE A 21 -2.68 -3.93 4.16
C ILE A 21 -3.74 -5.05 4.15
N ALA A 22 -3.32 -6.29 3.92
CA ALA A 22 -4.20 -7.45 3.98
C ALA A 22 -4.85 -7.58 5.37
N PHE A 23 -4.09 -7.34 6.44
CA PHE A 23 -4.62 -7.36 7.80
C PHE A 23 -5.63 -6.23 8.05
N GLY A 24 -5.30 -5.00 7.64
CA GLY A 24 -6.20 -3.86 7.75
C GLY A 24 -7.51 -4.10 6.99
N THR A 25 -7.43 -4.54 5.73
CA THR A 25 -8.63 -4.82 4.93
C THR A 25 -9.40 -6.01 5.48
N TRP A 26 -8.74 -7.09 5.90
CA TRP A 26 -9.41 -8.22 6.57
C TRP A 26 -10.18 -7.77 7.80
N LEU A 27 -9.58 -6.96 8.67
CA LEU A 27 -10.25 -6.49 9.88
C LEU A 27 -11.48 -5.61 9.57
N PHE A 28 -11.32 -4.65 8.66
CA PHE A 28 -12.37 -3.68 8.32
C PHE A 28 -13.48 -4.28 7.43
N PHE A 29 -13.20 -5.37 6.72
CA PHE A 29 -14.17 -6.07 5.88
C PHE A 29 -14.47 -7.50 6.37
N ARG A 30 -14.11 -7.85 7.63
CA ARG A 30 -14.32 -9.19 8.21
C ARG A 30 -15.76 -9.73 8.14
N ARG A 31 -16.74 -8.83 8.08
CA ARG A 31 -18.16 -9.19 7.98
C ARG A 31 -18.57 -9.64 6.58
N SER A 32 -17.70 -9.48 5.60
CA SER A 32 -17.95 -9.88 4.21
C SER A 32 -17.71 -11.38 3.97
N GLY A 33 -17.29 -12.14 4.98
CA GLY A 33 -17.12 -13.61 4.89
C GLY A 33 -15.76 -14.08 4.35
N TYR A 34 -14.92 -13.18 3.84
CA TYR A 34 -13.61 -13.51 3.29
C TYR A 34 -12.54 -13.69 4.38
N ASN A 35 -11.65 -14.66 4.17
CA ASN A 35 -10.55 -14.97 5.07
C ASN A 35 -9.32 -14.08 4.81
N PHE A 36 -8.34 -14.11 5.73
CA PHE A 36 -7.13 -13.29 5.62
C PHE A 36 -6.32 -13.55 4.34
N VAL A 37 -6.25 -14.81 3.89
CA VAL A 37 -5.50 -15.17 2.67
C VAL A 37 -6.19 -14.61 1.42
N GLU A 38 -7.51 -14.60 1.37
CA GLU A 38 -8.27 -13.96 0.29
C GLU A 38 -8.02 -12.45 0.26
N HIS A 39 -7.96 -11.81 1.43
CA HIS A 39 -7.54 -10.41 1.55
C HIS A 39 -6.08 -10.20 1.09
N LEU A 40 -5.18 -11.14 1.36
CA LEU A 40 -3.79 -11.10 0.90
C LEU A 40 -3.72 -11.13 -0.63
N VAL A 41 -4.40 -12.08 -1.27
CA VAL A 41 -4.45 -12.24 -2.73
C VAL A 41 -5.12 -11.03 -3.38
N LEU A 42 -6.21 -10.53 -2.81
CA LEU A 42 -6.90 -9.34 -3.27
C LEU A 42 -5.97 -8.12 -3.28
N ASN A 43 -5.28 -7.86 -2.18
CA ASN A 43 -4.38 -6.70 -2.12
C ASN A 43 -3.15 -6.86 -3.03
N ALA A 44 -2.66 -8.09 -3.25
CA ALA A 44 -1.64 -8.36 -4.27
C ALA A 44 -2.11 -7.98 -5.67
N PHE A 45 -3.34 -8.39 -6.03
CA PHE A 45 -3.95 -8.04 -7.31
C PHE A 45 -4.11 -6.51 -7.45
N LEU A 46 -4.59 -5.84 -6.41
CA LEU A 46 -4.76 -4.38 -6.42
C LEU A 46 -3.43 -3.62 -6.45
N GLY A 47 -2.37 -4.16 -5.84
CA GLY A 47 -1.00 -3.65 -5.95
C GLY A 47 -0.49 -3.75 -7.40
N ALA A 48 -0.68 -4.91 -8.04
CA ALA A 48 -0.33 -5.08 -9.45
C ALA A 48 -1.12 -4.14 -10.37
N GLN A 49 -2.42 -3.94 -10.11
CA GLN A 49 -3.24 -2.97 -10.83
C GLN A 49 -2.67 -1.54 -10.74
N ARG A 50 -2.23 -1.11 -9.55
CA ARG A 50 -1.59 0.20 -9.37
C ARG A 50 -0.30 0.32 -10.18
N VAL A 51 0.53 -0.72 -10.21
CA VAL A 51 1.74 -0.76 -11.04
C VAL A 51 1.39 -0.63 -12.52
N ILE A 52 0.34 -1.31 -13.00
CA ILE A 52 -0.12 -1.18 -14.40
C ILE A 52 -0.52 0.26 -14.72
N VAL A 53 -1.26 0.94 -13.83
CA VAL A 53 -1.62 2.36 -14.00
C VAL A 53 -0.37 3.24 -14.09
N THR A 54 0.61 3.02 -13.20
CA THR A 54 1.88 3.75 -13.24
C THR A 54 2.63 3.50 -14.55
N LEU A 55 2.72 2.24 -14.99
CA LEU A 55 3.37 1.87 -16.25
C LEU A 55 2.69 2.53 -17.47
N ALA A 56 1.37 2.59 -17.48
CA ALA A 56 0.62 3.27 -18.55
C ALA A 56 0.89 4.78 -18.60
N LEU A 57 1.17 5.41 -17.45
CA LEU A 57 1.48 6.84 -17.35
C LEU A 57 2.97 7.16 -17.54
N LEU A 58 3.86 6.16 -17.52
CA LEU A 58 5.30 6.37 -17.67
C LEU A 58 5.69 7.18 -18.92
N PRO A 59 5.13 6.95 -20.13
CA PRO A 59 5.48 7.74 -21.30
C PRO A 59 5.19 9.23 -21.12
N ALA A 60 4.05 9.56 -20.50
CA ALA A 60 3.68 10.94 -20.22
C ALA A 60 4.59 11.57 -19.15
N MET A 61 4.96 10.80 -18.12
CA MET A 61 5.92 11.25 -17.10
C MET A 61 7.30 11.52 -17.68
N PHE A 62 7.76 10.67 -18.61
CA PHE A 62 9.05 10.87 -19.28
C PHE A 62 9.03 12.08 -20.21
N ALA A 63 7.96 12.26 -20.99
CA ALA A 63 7.80 13.41 -21.88
C ALA A 63 7.76 14.75 -21.12
N MET A 64 7.18 14.77 -19.92
CA MET A 64 7.03 15.96 -19.09
C MET A 64 8.13 16.10 -18.02
N ASN A 65 9.23 15.36 -18.14
CA ASN A 65 10.30 15.42 -17.15
C ASN A 65 10.90 16.84 -17.05
N GLY A 66 11.05 17.34 -15.82
CA GLY A 66 11.49 18.73 -15.55
C GLY A 66 10.40 19.81 -15.65
N SER A 67 9.18 19.45 -16.10
CA SER A 67 8.04 20.37 -16.13
C SER A 67 7.24 20.32 -14.81
N PRO A 68 6.61 21.44 -14.38
CA PRO A 68 5.64 21.43 -13.29
C PRO A 68 4.47 20.45 -13.52
N LEU A 69 4.17 20.12 -14.78
CA LEU A 69 3.11 19.18 -15.16
C LEU A 69 3.39 17.74 -14.70
N LEU A 70 4.65 17.37 -14.46
CA LEU A 70 5.02 16.04 -13.96
C LEU A 70 4.31 15.70 -12.64
N PHE A 71 4.23 16.67 -11.73
CA PHE A 71 3.53 16.50 -10.46
C PHE A 71 2.03 16.26 -10.65
N GLY A 72 1.41 16.96 -11.62
CA GLY A 72 0.01 16.78 -11.97
C GLY A 72 -0.26 15.36 -12.51
N ILE A 73 0.60 14.85 -13.39
CA ILE A 73 0.48 13.49 -13.95
C ILE A 73 0.63 12.44 -12.86
N ALA A 74 1.63 12.57 -11.99
CA ALA A 74 1.84 11.65 -10.88
C ALA A 74 0.65 11.65 -9.91
N THR A 75 0.11 12.84 -9.60
CA THR A 75 -1.07 12.98 -8.74
C THR A 75 -2.30 12.33 -9.38
N ALA A 76 -2.54 12.58 -10.67
CA ALA A 76 -3.64 11.96 -11.41
C ALA A 76 -3.53 10.43 -11.38
N GLY A 77 -2.33 9.87 -11.59
CA GLY A 77 -2.10 8.43 -11.50
C GLY A 77 -2.43 7.82 -10.15
N ASN A 78 -2.10 8.52 -9.05
CA ASN A 78 -2.47 8.10 -7.69
C ASN A 78 -3.99 8.16 -7.48
N VAL A 79 -4.66 9.23 -7.92
CA VAL A 79 -6.12 9.37 -7.82
C VAL A 79 -6.84 8.28 -8.60
N ILE A 80 -6.39 7.99 -9.84
CA ILE A 80 -6.93 6.91 -10.66
C ILE A 80 -6.75 5.56 -9.95
N SER A 81 -5.56 5.30 -9.44
CA SER A 81 -5.26 4.04 -8.73
C SER A 81 -6.13 3.86 -7.48
N MET A 82 -6.33 4.93 -6.71
CA MET A 82 -7.20 4.92 -5.53
C MET A 82 -8.68 4.73 -5.93
N GLY A 83 -9.13 5.36 -7.00
CA GLY A 83 -10.46 5.18 -7.55
C GLY A 83 -10.72 3.74 -7.98
N LEU A 84 -9.80 3.14 -8.74
CA LEU A 84 -9.89 1.74 -9.16
C LEU A 84 -9.80 0.77 -7.97
N PHE A 85 -9.01 1.10 -6.94
CA PHE A 85 -8.96 0.32 -5.71
C PHE A 85 -10.33 0.26 -5.03
N VAL A 86 -10.94 1.42 -4.80
CA VAL A 86 -12.28 1.49 -4.16
C VAL A 86 -13.31 0.82 -5.05
N TRP A 87 -13.28 1.04 -6.36
CA TRP A 87 -14.17 0.40 -7.32
C TRP A 87 -14.10 -1.13 -7.24
N ALA A 88 -12.89 -1.70 -7.24
CA ALA A 88 -12.70 -3.15 -7.13
C ALA A 88 -13.24 -3.71 -5.80
N LEU A 89 -13.04 -3.00 -4.69
CA LEU A 89 -13.60 -3.41 -3.40
C LEU A 89 -15.13 -3.30 -3.35
N VAL A 90 -15.73 -2.30 -4.00
CA VAL A 90 -17.19 -2.19 -4.13
C VAL A 90 -17.75 -3.35 -4.93
N GLN A 91 -17.09 -3.71 -6.03
CA GLN A 91 -17.49 -4.83 -6.88
C GLN A 91 -17.37 -6.18 -6.16
N LEU A 92 -16.36 -6.35 -5.30
CA LEU A 92 -16.17 -7.57 -4.52
C LEU A 92 -17.15 -7.64 -3.33
N PHE A 93 -17.34 -6.53 -2.63
CA PHE A 93 -18.22 -6.44 -1.46
C PHE A 93 -19.59 -5.84 -1.82
N GLN A 94 -20.28 -6.47 -2.77
CA GLN A 94 -21.55 -6.00 -3.38
C GLN A 94 -22.65 -5.66 -2.36
N GLU A 95 -22.57 -6.19 -1.15
CA GLU A 95 -23.49 -5.90 -0.04
C GLU A 95 -23.30 -4.49 0.59
N ARG A 96 -22.36 -3.69 0.11
CA ARG A 96 -21.97 -2.40 0.72
C ARG A 96 -22.03 -1.25 -0.29
N SER A 97 -22.44 -0.07 0.20
CA SER A 97 -22.37 1.16 -0.58
C SER A 97 -20.92 1.62 -0.79
N ALA A 98 -20.67 2.31 -1.91
CA ALA A 98 -19.35 2.82 -2.25
C ALA A 98 -18.74 3.74 -1.18
N VAL A 99 -19.58 4.57 -0.54
CA VAL A 99 -19.16 5.44 0.57
C VAL A 99 -18.71 4.62 1.77
N SER A 100 -19.43 3.55 2.12
CA SER A 100 -19.04 2.67 3.23
C SER A 100 -17.71 1.96 2.95
N VAL A 101 -17.52 1.49 1.71
CA VAL A 101 -16.28 0.85 1.27
C VAL A 101 -15.12 1.84 1.31
N LEU A 102 -15.32 3.09 0.87
CA LEU A 102 -14.31 4.14 0.93
C LEU A 102 -13.82 4.39 2.36
N PHE A 103 -14.72 4.67 3.31
CA PHE A 103 -14.33 4.94 4.70
C PHE A 103 -13.66 3.74 5.38
N ARG A 104 -14.14 2.52 5.10
CA ARG A 104 -13.50 1.29 5.61
C ARG A 104 -12.12 1.09 5.01
N SER A 105 -11.94 1.39 3.74
CA SER A 105 -10.63 1.33 3.07
C SER A 105 -9.66 2.34 3.68
N LEU A 106 -10.12 3.57 3.93
CA LEU A 106 -9.32 4.60 4.61
C LEU A 106 -8.91 4.14 6.03
N GLY A 107 -9.85 3.59 6.80
CA GLY A 107 -9.57 3.03 8.12
C GLY A 107 -8.59 1.84 8.06
N ALA A 108 -8.77 0.95 7.09
CA ALA A 108 -7.86 -0.17 6.85
C ALA A 108 -6.44 0.31 6.56
N PHE A 109 -6.27 1.28 5.64
CA PHE A 109 -4.95 1.84 5.33
C PHE A 109 -4.33 2.56 6.52
N ALA A 110 -5.10 3.39 7.23
CA ALA A 110 -4.61 4.08 8.42
C ALA A 110 -4.09 3.11 9.48
N LEU A 111 -4.84 2.04 9.75
CA LEU A 111 -4.40 0.97 10.65
C LEU A 111 -3.16 0.25 10.12
N SER A 112 -3.12 -0.07 8.83
CA SER A 112 -2.00 -0.81 8.21
C SER A 112 -0.69 -0.02 8.32
N TYR A 113 -0.72 1.27 8.00
CA TYR A 113 0.45 2.14 8.13
C TYR A 113 0.86 2.36 9.58
N PHE A 114 -0.11 2.48 10.50
CA PHE A 114 0.17 2.55 11.93
C PHE A 114 0.90 1.28 12.42
N LEU A 115 0.39 0.10 12.08
CA LEU A 115 1.00 -1.18 12.46
C LEU A 115 2.38 -1.38 11.85
N LEU A 116 2.56 -0.99 10.58
CA LEU A 116 3.88 -0.99 9.95
C LEU A 116 4.85 -0.06 10.69
N GLY A 117 4.41 1.15 11.04
CA GLY A 117 5.22 2.10 11.80
C GLY A 117 5.66 1.52 13.15
N VAL A 118 4.74 0.89 13.89
CA VAL A 118 5.06 0.18 15.13
C VAL A 118 6.07 -0.96 14.87
N ALA A 119 5.86 -1.79 13.85
CA ALA A 119 6.75 -2.89 13.51
C ALA A 119 8.18 -2.41 13.16
N VAL A 120 8.30 -1.30 12.42
CA VAL A 120 9.59 -0.69 12.09
C VAL A 120 10.28 -0.17 13.35
N VAL A 121 9.57 0.53 14.23
CA VAL A 121 10.14 1.02 15.50
C VAL A 121 10.61 -0.14 16.38
N LEU A 122 9.80 -1.18 16.53
CA LEU A 122 10.19 -2.38 17.29
C LEU A 122 11.41 -3.08 16.68
N GLY A 123 11.46 -3.20 15.35
CA GLY A 123 12.61 -3.76 14.64
C GLY A 123 13.90 -2.96 14.88
N VAL A 124 13.82 -1.63 14.84
CA VAL A 124 14.97 -0.75 15.13
C VAL A 124 15.42 -0.89 16.58
N VAL A 125 14.49 -0.89 17.55
CA VAL A 125 14.81 -1.06 18.97
C VAL A 125 15.47 -2.43 19.22
N ALA A 126 14.94 -3.49 18.63
CA ALA A 126 15.51 -4.84 18.74
C ALA A 126 16.93 -4.91 18.17
N LEU A 127 17.19 -4.24 17.03
CA LEU A 127 18.53 -4.16 16.46
C LEU A 127 19.51 -3.41 17.37
N ILE A 128 19.08 -2.30 17.98
CA ILE A 128 19.92 -1.53 18.93
C ILE A 128 20.26 -2.37 20.16
N ILE A 129 19.29 -3.10 20.71
CA ILE A 129 19.53 -4.01 21.84
C ILE A 129 20.49 -5.13 21.43
N ALA A 130 20.30 -5.72 20.25
CA ALA A 130 21.15 -6.79 19.77
C ALA A 130 22.62 -6.35 19.56
N GLN A 131 22.83 -5.12 19.08
CA GLN A 131 24.16 -4.51 18.96
C GLN A 131 24.81 -4.33 20.33
N ASN A 132 24.06 -3.78 21.30
CA ASN A 132 24.59 -3.47 22.62
C ASN A 132 24.91 -4.70 23.46
N GLU A 133 24.08 -5.75 23.39
CA GLU A 133 24.23 -6.94 24.26
C GLU A 133 25.08 -8.05 23.64
N PHE A 134 25.03 -8.22 22.31
CA PHE A 134 25.69 -9.35 21.64
C PHE A 134 26.89 -8.93 20.78
N GLY A 135 27.19 -7.63 20.66
CA GLY A 135 28.27 -7.12 19.80
C GLY A 135 28.12 -7.55 18.34
N LEU A 136 26.88 -7.85 17.91
CA LEU A 136 26.59 -8.18 16.52
C LEU A 136 26.65 -6.89 15.71
N PHE A 137 27.62 -6.86 14.78
CA PHE A 137 28.04 -5.76 13.89
C PHE A 137 28.99 -4.73 14.51
#